data_AF-A0A1B6NQ48-F1
#
_entry.id   AF-A0A1B6NQ48-F1
#
_cell.length_a   1.000
_cell.length_b   1.000
_cell.length_c   1.000
_cell.angle_alpha   90.00
_cell.angle_beta   90.00
_cell.angle_gamma   90.00
#
_symmetry.space_group_name_H-M   'P 1'
#
loop_
_entity.id
_entity.type
_entity.pdbx_description
1 polymer ?
#
loop_
_entity_poly.entity_id
_entity_poly.type
_entity_poly.pdbx_seq_one_letter_code
_entity_poly.pdbx_strand_id
1 'polypeptide(L)' 'MSSTAVPALDKTFQILDLITDSAQPLTAAHIAKELGLPRSSTHNILQSLLSKHVIYKDPESRFYLGSYLMYWAG' A
#
# COMPACT_ATOMS: atom_id res chain seq x y z
N MET A 1 -9.89 6.67 -27.20
CA MET A 1 -10.10 7.40 -25.93
C MET A 1 -8.89 7.12 -25.06
N SER A 2 -7.94 8.04 -25.01
CA SER A 2 -6.72 7.91 -24.19
C SER A 2 -7.11 8.01 -22.71
N SER A 3 -7.26 6.89 -22.03
CA SER A 3 -7.42 6.89 -20.58
C SER A 3 -6.15 7.47 -19.96
N THR A 4 -6.27 8.60 -19.27
CA THR A 4 -5.21 9.14 -18.40
C THR A 4 -5.10 8.27 -17.15
N ALA A 5 -4.91 6.96 -17.33
CA ALA A 5 -4.70 6.03 -16.24
C ALA A 5 -3.31 6.34 -15.67
N VAL A 6 -3.28 6.81 -14.42
CA VAL A 6 -2.03 7.02 -13.68
C VAL A 6 -1.70 5.70 -13.02
N PRO A 7 -0.76 4.89 -13.55
CA PRO A 7 -0.60 3.50 -13.09
C PRO A 7 -0.14 3.40 -11.64
N ALA A 8 0.47 4.47 -11.10
CA ALA A 8 0.84 4.54 -9.70
C ALA A 8 -0.39 4.58 -8.77
N LEU A 9 -1.50 5.15 -9.21
CA LEU A 9 -2.72 5.23 -8.41
C LEU A 9 -3.38 3.85 -8.29
N ASP A 10 -3.51 3.12 -9.41
CA ASP A 10 -4.05 1.76 -9.40
C ASP A 10 -3.22 0.83 -8.51
N LYS A 11 -1.89 0.92 -8.61
CA LYS A 11 -0.96 0.16 -7.75
C LYS A 11 -1.11 0.51 -6.28
N THR A 12 -1.39 1.78 -5.98
CA THR A 12 -1.60 2.24 -4.60
C THR A 12 -2.83 1.57 -4.00
N PHE A 13 -3.95 1.55 -4.73
CA PHE A 13 -5.17 0.88 -4.26
C PHE A 13 -4.98 -0.63 -4.14
N GLN A 14 -4.32 -1.29 -5.09
CA GLN A 14 -3.99 -2.72 -4.99
C GLN A 14 -3.17 -3.05 -3.73
N ILE A 15 -2.23 -2.18 -3.33
CA ILE A 15 -1.46 -2.35 -2.10
C ILE A 15 -2.37 -2.20 -0.87
N LEU A 16 -3.26 -1.21 -0.85
CA LEU A 16 -4.17 -1.00 0.28
C LEU A 16 -5.17 -2.15 0.40
N ASP A 17 -5.73 -2.62 -0.72
CA ASP A 17 -6.64 -3.77 -0.76
C ASP A 17 -5.95 -5.02 -0.22
N LEU A 18 -4.72 -5.30 -0.67
CA LEU A 18 -3.96 -6.46 -0.18
C LEU A 18 -3.66 -6.39 1.32
N ILE A 19 -3.32 -5.21 1.86
CA ILE A 19 -3.11 -5.04 3.30
C ILE A 19 -4.42 -5.23 4.07
N THR A 20 -5.56 -4.83 3.50
CA THR A 20 -6.89 -4.94 4.12
C THR A 20 -7.40 -6.38 4.13
N ASP A 21 -7.23 -7.10 3.02
CA ASP A 21 -7.72 -8.46 2.83
C ASP A 21 -6.83 -9.49 3.56
N SER A 22 -5.57 -9.16 3.79
CA SER A 22 -4.64 -10.02 4.51
C SER A 22 -4.94 -10.04 6.01
N ALA A 23 -5.25 -11.22 6.54
CA ALA A 23 -5.42 -11.45 7.98
C ALA A 23 -4.14 -11.23 8.81
N GLN A 24 -2.98 -11.13 8.14
CA GLN A 24 -1.69 -10.88 8.78
C GLN A 24 -0.96 -9.71 8.11
N PRO A 25 -0.23 -8.90 8.89
CA PRO A 25 0.49 -7.75 8.36
C PRO A 25 1.65 -8.18 7.44
N LEU A 26 1.80 -7.47 6.32
CA LEU A 26 2.66 -7.89 5.21
C LEU A 26 3.96 -7.07 5.15
N THR A 27 5.06 -7.68 4.70
CA THR A 27 6.31 -6.95 4.42
C THR A 27 6.29 -6.37 3.01
N ALA A 28 7.12 -5.35 2.74
CA ALA A 28 7.26 -4.79 1.38
C ALA A 28 7.66 -5.85 0.34
N ALA A 29 8.45 -6.85 0.74
CA ALA A 29 8.86 -7.93 -0.15
C ALA A 29 7.71 -8.86 -0.52
N HIS A 30 6.84 -9.18 0.46
CA HIS A 30 5.62 -9.95 0.20
C HIS A 30 4.67 -9.18 -0.71
N ILE A 31 4.41 -7.90 -0.41
CA ILE A 31 3.53 -7.05 -1.23
C ILE A 31 4.02 -6.97 -2.68
N ALA A 32 5.32 -6.73 -2.90
CA ALA A 32 5.89 -6.68 -4.25
C ALA A 32 5.74 -8.01 -4.99
N LYS A 33 5.88 -9.14 -4.27
CA LYS A 33 5.73 -10.48 -4.84
C LYS A 33 4.29 -10.79 -5.22
N GLU A 34 3.35 -10.58 -4.31
CA GLU A 34 1.92 -10.89 -4.52
C GLU A 34 1.31 -10.04 -5.64
N LEU A 35 1.68 -8.76 -5.71
CA LEU A 35 1.15 -7.84 -6.74
C LEU A 35 1.96 -7.83 -8.05
N GLY A 36 3.05 -8.61 -8.13
CA GLY A 36 3.95 -8.61 -9.29
C GLY A 36 4.60 -7.25 -9.58
N LEU A 37 4.77 -6.42 -8.54
CA LEU A 37 5.28 -5.05 -8.68
C LEU A 37 6.81 -4.99 -8.54
N PRO A 38 7.49 -4.07 -9.26
CA PRO A 38 8.90 -3.81 -9.01
C PRO A 38 9.14 -3.38 -7.55
N ARG A 39 10.21 -3.91 -6.93
CA ARG A 39 10.56 -3.60 -5.54
C ARG A 39 10.73 -2.09 -5.30
N SER A 40 11.37 -1.38 -6.23
CA SER A 40 11.58 0.07 -6.15
C SER A 40 10.25 0.83 -6.18
N SER A 41 9.34 0.49 -7.10
CA SER A 41 8.00 1.09 -7.17
C SER A 41 7.18 0.82 -5.92
N THR A 42 7.19 -0.42 -5.43
CA THR A 42 6.50 -0.81 -4.20
C THR A 42 7.02 -0.01 -3.01
N HIS A 43 8.34 0.12 -2.88
CA HIS A 43 8.95 0.90 -1.81
C HIS A 43 8.56 2.39 -1.89
N ASN A 44 8.61 2.99 -3.08
CA ASN A 44 8.24 4.41 -3.27
C ASN A 44 6.78 4.67 -2.89
N ILE A 45 5.87 3.76 -3.27
CA ILE A 45 4.45 3.87 -2.92
C ILE A 45 4.26 3.72 -1.41
N LEU A 46 4.84 2.68 -0.79
CA LEU A 46 4.75 2.46 0.66
C LEU A 46 5.32 3.64 1.46
N GLN A 47 6.45 4.22 1.04
CA GLN A 47 7.01 5.42 1.66
C GLN A 47 6.07 6.63 1.55
N SER A 48 5.43 6.80 0.38
CA SER A 48 4.45 7.88 0.18
C SER A 48 3.20 7.71 1.05
N LEU A 49 2.77 6.47 1.27
CA LEU A 49 1.65 6.16 2.15
C LEU A 49 2.02 6.34 3.63
N LEU A 50 3.23 5.94 4.03
CA LEU A 50 3.76 6.16 5.38
C LEU A 50 3.85 7.64 5.73
N SER A 51 4.38 8.46 4.82
CA SER A 51 4.54 9.91 5.06
C SER A 51 3.19 10.64 5.18
N LYS A 52 2.13 10.08 4.62
CA LYS A 52 0.75 10.57 4.72
C LYS A 52 -0.04 9.91 5.85
N HIS A 53 0.58 9.06 6.66
CA HIS A 53 -0.06 8.30 7.75
C HIS A 53 -1.25 7.43 7.30
N VAL A 54 -1.29 7.05 6.02
CA VAL A 54 -2.31 6.15 5.47
C VAL A 54 -2.06 4.71 5.91
N ILE A 55 -0.78 4.36 6.04
CA ILE A 55 -0.33 3.07 6.59
C ILE A 55 0.67 3.33 7.71
N TYR A 56 0.86 2.33 8.58
CA TYR A 56 1.95 2.31 9.55
C TYR A 56 2.84 1.08 9.36
N LYS A 57 4.06 1.17 9.87
CA LYS A 57 5.07 0.12 9.80
C LYS A 57 5.50 -0.25 11.21
N ASP A 58 5.53 -1.55 11.52
CA ASP A 58 5.98 -2.06 12.82
C ASP A 58 7.52 -2.23 12.88
N PRO A 59 8.09 -2.59 14.05
CA PRO A 59 9.52 -2.85 14.19
C PRO A 59 10.04 -4.00 13.31
N GLU A 60 9.18 -4.96 12.96
CA GLU A 60 9.50 -6.10 12.09
C GLU A 60 9.32 -5.77 10.59
N SER A 61 9.13 -4.50 10.26
CA SER A 61 8.95 -4.02 8.90
C SER A 61 7.72 -4.55 8.17
N ARG A 62 6.65 -4.84 8.91
CA ARG A 62 5.34 -5.17 8.38
C ARG A 62 4.44 -3.95 8.35
N PHE A 63 3.57 -3.91 7.35
CA PHE A 63 2.68 -2.80 7.03
C PHE A 63 1.25 -3.11 7.44
N TYR A 64 0.58 -2.07 7.93
CA TYR A 64 -0.78 -2.11 8.44
C TYR A 64 -1.51 -0.84 8.02
N LEU A 65 -2.85 -0.88 8.03
CA LEU A 65 -3.68 0.28 7.76
C LEU A 65 -3.63 1.29 8.90
N GLY A 66 -3.37 2.55 8.57
CA GLY A 66 -3.44 3.66 9.51
C GLY A 66 -4.89 4.02 9.84
N SER A 67 -5.08 4.66 11.00
CA SER A 67 -6.38 5.19 11.42
C SER A 67 -6.92 6.28 10.50
N TYR A 68 -6.09 6.84 9.61
CA TYR A 68 -6.51 7.86 8.64
C TYR A 68 -7.66 7.39 7.74
N LEU A 69 -7.71 6.10 7.38
CA LEU A 69 -8.79 5.55 6.56
C LEU A 69 -10.13 5.49 7.29
N MET A 70 -10.15 5.41 8.63
CA MET A 70 -11.41 5.52 9.39
C MET A 70 -12.04 6.91 9.28
N TYR A 71 -11.25 7.96 9.02
CA TYR A 71 -11.80 9.30 8.77
C TYR A 71 -12.52 9.39 7.41
N TRP A 72 -12.26 8.50 6.45
CA TRP A 72 -12.98 8.46 5.17
C TRP A 72 -14.28 7.67 5.23
N ALA A 73 -14.44 6.82 6.24
CA ALA A 73 -15.63 6.00 6.44
C ALA A 73 -16.80 6.78 7.09
N GLY A 74 -16.56 8.03 7.52
CA GLY A 74 -17.53 8.90 8.19
C GLY A 74 -18.19 9.93 7.28
#